data_AF-A0A2T7D064-F1
#
_entry.id   AF-A0A2T7D064-F1
#
_cell.length_a   1.000
_cell.length_b   1.000
_cell.length_c   1.000
_cell.angle_alpha   90.00
_cell.angle_beta   90.00
_cell.angle_gamma   90.00
#
_symmetry.space_group_name_H-M   'P 1'
#
loop_
_entity.id
_entity.type
_entity.pdbx_description
1 polymer ?
#
loop_
_entity_poly.entity_id
_entity_poly.type
_entity_poly.pdbx_seq_one_letter_code
_entity_poly.pdbx_strand_id
1 'polypeptide(L)'
;MANNDSASAAARHGQEGLHETKSSRCVTETFTATHNFEATNFSQLDGMGIGEFVSSSTFTVGGYDWNIRLCPDGVWKEHQSAVVSVFLCFSGGEATSVRAQVSLSMVHRDGRVSKLPMLGDDRPWMRTFDVEHGEWSWGIPSLIEKYKLRHFLYLNDDSLTIRCVLSARSPVFDAELFGPLNKNSAQPVKINDMDPTIFEGLLHFMYADSLPDSCNSDENTTMQHLLVAADRYGLERLRALCEAKLCQGIDVQTVATTLALAEQHNCERLKDACLRFIASGDVLGPIMETDGFRHLKESCPLILEEISEKIATFGRRRTSVQHL
;
A
#
# COMPACT_ATOMS: atom_id res chain seq x y z
N MET A 1 54.94 -66.02 -5.66
CA MET A 1 53.96 -65.92 -4.56
C MET A 1 52.77 -65.14 -5.09
N ALA A 2 51.73 -65.88 -5.45
CA ALA A 2 50.41 -65.39 -5.78
C ALA A 2 49.49 -65.65 -4.57
N ASN A 3 48.48 -64.79 -4.38
CA ASN A 3 47.15 -65.04 -3.79
C ASN A 3 46.37 -63.72 -3.92
N ASN A 4 45.25 -63.65 -4.67
CA ASN A 4 43.85 -64.02 -4.29
C ASN A 4 43.39 -63.35 -2.99
N ASP A 5 42.18 -62.83 -2.78
CA ASP A 5 40.87 -62.86 -3.46
C ASP A 5 39.97 -61.87 -2.65
N SER A 6 39.25 -60.94 -3.27
CA SER A 6 37.78 -60.89 -3.47
C SER A 6 36.85 -60.54 -2.28
N ALA A 7 35.71 -59.91 -2.66
CA ALA A 7 34.46 -59.59 -1.93
C ALA A 7 34.41 -58.26 -1.13
N SER A 8 33.65 -57.23 -1.59
CA SER A 8 32.18 -57.01 -1.42
C SER A 8 31.95 -55.94 -0.34
N ALA A 9 31.03 -54.97 -0.37
CA ALA A 9 30.05 -54.40 -1.28
C ALA A 9 29.46 -53.15 -0.55
N ALA A 10 28.66 -52.35 -1.26
CA ALA A 10 27.61 -51.45 -0.75
C ALA A 10 27.95 -50.01 -0.29
N ALA A 11 27.70 -49.09 -1.23
CA ALA A 11 26.63 -48.07 -1.16
C ALA A 11 26.66 -46.96 -0.08
N ARG A 12 26.69 -45.71 -0.55
CA ARG A 12 25.61 -44.67 -0.43
C ARG A 12 26.28 -43.29 -0.62
N HIS A 13 26.01 -42.60 -1.71
CA HIS A 13 25.01 -41.51 -1.77
C HIS A 13 25.20 -40.47 -0.66
N GLY A 14 25.70 -39.30 -1.06
CA GLY A 14 25.85 -38.13 -0.23
C GLY A 14 26.63 -37.02 -0.94
N GLN A 15 26.31 -36.75 -2.20
CA GLN A 15 26.77 -35.51 -2.83
C GLN A 15 25.73 -34.44 -2.45
N GLU A 16 25.82 -33.94 -1.22
CA GLU A 16 25.14 -32.72 -0.80
C GLU A 16 25.77 -31.58 -1.60
N GLY A 17 25.11 -31.21 -2.69
CA GLY A 17 25.36 -29.93 -3.33
C GLY A 17 24.99 -28.84 -2.34
N LEU A 18 25.99 -28.26 -1.68
CA LEU A 18 25.82 -26.97 -1.01
C LEU A 18 25.38 -25.98 -2.10
N HIS A 19 24.11 -25.62 -2.09
CA HIS A 19 23.61 -24.47 -2.83
C HIS A 19 24.30 -23.23 -2.26
N GLU A 20 25.23 -22.69 -3.03
CA GLU A 20 25.92 -21.44 -2.71
C GLU A 20 24.96 -20.28 -2.97
N THR A 21 24.27 -19.80 -1.93
CA THR A 21 23.38 -18.65 -2.03
C THR A 21 24.20 -17.39 -2.24
N LYS A 22 24.28 -16.93 -3.50
CA LYS A 22 24.85 -15.62 -3.84
C LYS A 22 23.84 -14.53 -3.53
N SER A 23 24.08 -13.77 -2.47
CA SER A 23 23.36 -12.53 -2.18
C SER A 23 24.14 -11.36 -2.77
N SER A 24 23.47 -10.53 -3.58
CA SER A 24 23.98 -9.22 -3.98
C SER A 24 23.16 -8.14 -3.28
N ARG A 25 23.85 -7.07 -2.86
CA ARG A 25 23.23 -5.91 -2.20
C ARG A 25 23.45 -4.69 -3.07
N CYS A 26 22.37 -4.09 -3.57
CA CYS A 26 22.38 -2.76 -4.17
C CYS A 26 22.00 -1.76 -3.08
N VAL A 27 22.84 -0.74 -2.86
CA VAL A 27 22.53 0.39 -1.99
C VAL A 27 22.27 1.58 -2.90
N THR A 28 21.03 2.06 -2.94
CA THR A 28 20.70 3.29 -3.68
C THR A 28 21.03 4.49 -2.81
N GLU A 29 21.92 5.36 -3.26
CA GLU A 29 22.17 6.63 -2.59
C GLU A 29 20.99 7.58 -2.78
N THR A 30 20.49 8.13 -1.67
CA THR A 30 19.45 9.16 -1.63
C THR A 30 20.02 10.43 -1.02
N PHE A 31 19.82 11.55 -1.71
CA PHE A 31 20.16 12.88 -1.20
C PHE A 31 18.95 13.46 -0.49
N THR A 32 19.09 13.71 0.81
CA THR A 32 18.02 14.28 1.63
C THR A 32 18.35 15.72 1.99
N ALA A 33 17.40 16.63 1.80
CA ALA A 33 17.51 18.02 2.23
C ALA A 33 16.22 18.49 2.91
N THR A 34 16.36 19.47 3.80
CA THR A 34 15.23 20.18 4.41
C THR A 34 15.25 21.62 3.93
N HIS A 35 14.14 22.08 3.37
CA HIS A 35 13.92 23.45 2.94
C HIS A 35 12.73 24.05 3.69
N ASN A 36 12.95 25.16 4.39
CA ASN A 36 11.87 25.92 5.04
C ASN A 36 11.57 27.14 4.19
N PHE A 37 10.34 27.24 3.71
CA PHE A 37 9.82 28.42 3.03
C PHE A 37 8.94 29.22 3.99
N GLU A 38 9.37 30.43 4.31
CA GLU A 38 8.64 31.35 5.19
C GLU A 38 7.96 32.45 4.37
N ALA A 39 6.63 32.55 4.50
CA ALA A 39 5.84 33.64 3.96
C ALA A 39 5.47 34.61 5.10
N THR A 40 6.25 35.68 5.24
CA THR A 40 6.05 36.75 6.24
C THR A 40 4.97 37.73 5.80
N ASN A 41 4.34 38.42 6.77
CA ASN A 41 3.24 39.35 6.51
C ASN A 41 2.10 38.68 5.70
N PHE A 42 1.79 37.42 6.04
CA PHE A 42 0.89 36.57 5.28
C PHE A 42 -0.49 37.19 5.11
N SER A 43 -0.96 37.95 6.11
CA SER A 43 -2.24 38.67 6.02
C SER A 43 -2.32 39.63 4.83
N GLN A 44 -1.20 40.15 4.32
CA GLN A 44 -1.15 41.02 3.14
C GLN A 44 -1.33 40.25 1.82
N LEU A 45 -1.22 38.93 1.85
CA LEU A 45 -1.43 38.05 0.70
C LEU A 45 -2.91 37.66 0.53
N ASP A 46 -3.78 38.05 1.46
CA ASP A 46 -5.23 37.79 1.37
C ASP A 46 -5.84 38.58 0.19
N GLY A 47 -6.61 37.90 -0.66
CA GLY A 47 -7.23 38.54 -1.82
C GLY A 47 -6.32 38.66 -3.05
N MET A 48 -5.18 37.95 -3.09
CA MET A 48 -4.36 37.82 -4.30
C MET A 48 -5.13 37.21 -5.49
N GLY A 49 -6.13 36.37 -5.22
CA GLY A 49 -6.92 35.67 -6.23
C GLY A 49 -6.68 34.17 -6.23
N ILE A 50 -7.71 33.41 -6.58
CA ILE A 50 -7.66 31.94 -6.66
C ILE A 50 -6.68 31.51 -7.75
N GLY A 51 -5.74 30.64 -7.40
CA GLY A 51 -4.68 30.16 -8.30
C GLY A 51 -3.42 31.02 -8.31
N GLU A 52 -3.47 32.25 -7.79
CA GLU A 52 -2.29 33.08 -7.59
C GLU A 52 -1.44 32.53 -6.44
N PHE A 53 -0.11 32.71 -6.55
CA PHE A 53 0.82 32.11 -5.61
C PHE A 53 2.02 33.00 -5.33
N VAL A 54 2.59 32.79 -4.15
CA VAL A 54 3.97 33.19 -3.83
C VAL A 54 4.85 31.94 -3.88
N SER A 55 6.12 32.10 -4.25
CA SER A 55 7.05 30.98 -4.35
C SER A 55 8.28 31.16 -3.47
N SER A 56 8.83 30.05 -3.00
CA SER A 56 10.18 30.01 -2.44
C SER A 56 11.21 30.33 -3.53
N SER A 57 12.46 30.55 -3.10
CA SER A 57 13.59 30.41 -4.01
C SER A 57 13.71 28.96 -4.49
N THR A 58 14.33 28.77 -5.64
CA THR A 58 14.70 27.44 -6.12
C THR A 58 15.77 26.85 -5.21
N PHE A 59 15.62 25.57 -4.86
CA PHE A 59 16.61 24.80 -4.12
C PHE A 59 16.88 23.46 -4.81
N THR A 60 18.11 22.97 -4.69
CA THR A 60 18.56 21.77 -5.40
C THR A 60 18.72 20.60 -4.44
N VAL A 61 18.18 19.43 -4.80
CA VAL A 61 18.32 18.18 -4.05
C VAL A 61 18.63 17.04 -5.01
N GLY A 62 19.78 16.40 -4.84
CA GLY A 62 20.20 15.30 -5.72
C GLY A 62 20.36 15.70 -7.19
N GLY A 63 20.81 16.92 -7.49
CA GLY A 63 20.97 17.40 -8.88
C GLY A 63 19.67 17.83 -9.57
N TYR A 64 18.56 17.90 -8.83
CA TYR A 64 17.26 18.32 -9.31
C TYR A 64 16.83 19.62 -8.64
N ASP A 65 16.17 20.49 -9.40
CA ASP A 65 15.73 21.80 -8.97
C ASP A 65 14.25 21.81 -8.59
N TRP A 66 13.97 22.41 -7.44
CA TRP A 66 12.67 22.40 -6.79
C TRP A 66 12.31 23.79 -6.28
N ASN A 67 11.02 24.09 -6.19
CA ASN A 67 10.52 25.23 -5.44
C ASN A 67 9.15 24.93 -4.82
N ILE A 68 8.81 25.66 -3.76
CA ILE A 68 7.51 25.55 -3.10
C ILE A 68 6.64 26.71 -3.58
N ARG A 69 5.40 26.42 -3.99
CA ARG A 69 4.37 27.41 -4.29
C ARG A 69 3.30 27.37 -3.21
N LEU A 70 2.92 28.55 -2.72
CA LEU A 70 1.90 28.73 -1.69
C LEU A 70 0.81 29.63 -2.27
N CYS A 71 -0.43 29.13 -2.30
CA CYS A 71 -1.60 29.82 -2.82
C CYS A 71 -2.48 30.29 -1.64
N PRO A 72 -2.45 31.57 -1.26
CA PRO A 72 -3.17 32.08 -0.09
C PRO A 72 -4.70 31.96 -0.21
N ASP A 73 -5.22 32.07 -1.43
CA ASP A 73 -6.64 31.97 -1.75
C ASP A 73 -7.01 30.58 -2.32
N GLY A 74 -6.10 29.63 -2.18
CA GLY A 74 -6.25 28.29 -2.71
C GLY A 74 -6.24 28.24 -4.23
N VAL A 75 -6.45 27.04 -4.77
CA VAL A 75 -6.41 26.79 -6.23
C VAL A 75 -7.78 26.49 -6.85
N TRP A 76 -8.79 26.16 -6.04
CA TRP A 76 -10.10 25.71 -6.54
C TRP A 76 -11.18 26.75 -6.22
N LYS A 77 -11.95 27.13 -7.25
CA LYS A 77 -13.04 28.12 -7.13
C LYS A 77 -14.14 27.69 -6.15
N GLU A 78 -14.36 26.39 -6.02
CA GLU A 78 -15.36 25.78 -5.16
C GLU A 78 -15.16 26.13 -3.68
N HIS A 79 -13.91 26.33 -3.26
CA HIS A 79 -13.58 26.70 -1.89
C HIS A 79 -13.73 28.20 -1.63
N GLN A 80 -14.09 29.03 -2.63
CA GLN A 80 -14.34 30.47 -2.47
C GLN A 80 -13.24 31.20 -1.68
N SER A 81 -11.98 30.88 -1.97
CA SER A 81 -10.81 31.42 -1.26
C SER A 81 -10.75 31.14 0.24
N ALA A 82 -11.46 30.11 0.73
CA ALA A 82 -11.53 29.78 2.16
C ALA A 82 -10.40 28.87 2.66
N VAL A 83 -9.50 28.42 1.77
CA VAL A 83 -8.40 27.51 2.10
C VAL A 83 -7.08 28.04 1.52
N VAL A 84 -5.97 27.72 2.19
CA VAL A 84 -4.62 27.89 1.64
C VAL A 84 -4.18 26.57 1.00
N SER A 85 -3.49 26.64 -0.13
CA SER A 85 -2.90 25.47 -0.80
C SER A 85 -1.38 25.58 -0.84
N VAL A 86 -0.68 24.44 -0.86
CA VAL A 86 0.78 24.40 -1.02
C VAL A 86 1.19 23.29 -1.97
N PHE A 87 2.18 23.55 -2.83
CA PHE A 87 2.69 22.61 -3.81
C PHE A 87 4.22 22.63 -3.84
N LEU A 88 4.83 21.45 -3.88
CA LEU A 88 6.21 21.27 -4.31
C LEU A 88 6.21 21.14 -5.83
N CYS A 89 7.03 21.95 -6.49
CA CYS A 89 7.21 21.96 -7.93
C CYS A 89 8.60 21.47 -8.28
N PHE A 90 8.67 20.57 -9.25
CA PHE A 90 9.86 20.05 -9.88
C PHE A 90 10.12 20.83 -11.17
N SER A 91 11.33 21.35 -11.33
CA SER A 91 11.70 22.18 -12.48
C SER A 91 12.69 21.48 -13.43
N GLY A 92 13.02 20.22 -13.17
CA GLY A 92 14.05 19.48 -13.91
C GLY A 92 15.40 19.51 -13.21
N GLY A 93 16.48 19.46 -13.99
CA GLY A 93 17.86 19.37 -13.52
C GLY A 93 18.64 18.43 -14.45
N GLU A 94 19.31 17.44 -13.87
CA GLU A 94 20.04 16.43 -14.65
C GLU A 94 19.13 15.49 -15.45
N ALA A 95 17.86 15.33 -15.06
CA ALA A 95 16.84 14.64 -15.84
C ALA A 95 15.47 15.34 -15.78
N THR A 96 14.58 14.98 -16.69
CA THR A 96 13.21 15.51 -16.80
C THR A 96 12.19 14.75 -15.94
N SER A 97 12.63 13.67 -15.28
CA SER A 97 11.82 12.84 -14.39
C SER A 97 12.63 12.40 -13.18
N VAL A 98 12.01 12.34 -11.99
CA VAL A 98 12.67 11.91 -10.75
C VAL A 98 11.67 11.30 -9.78
N ARG A 99 12.03 10.17 -9.16
CA ARG A 99 11.31 9.65 -7.99
C ARG A 99 11.89 10.22 -6.70
N ALA A 100 11.06 10.92 -5.93
CA ALA A 100 11.44 11.56 -4.69
C ALA A 100 10.47 11.23 -3.56
N GLN A 101 11.03 11.16 -2.36
CA GLN A 101 10.28 11.03 -1.12
C GLN A 101 10.09 12.42 -0.50
N VAL A 102 8.84 12.81 -0.22
CA VAL A 102 8.45 14.17 0.15
C VAL A 102 7.67 14.18 1.47
N SER A 103 8.01 15.12 2.35
CA SER A 103 7.22 15.44 3.54
C SER A 103 7.02 16.95 3.64
N LEU A 104 5.77 17.39 3.73
CA LEU A 104 5.39 18.78 3.96
C LEU A 104 4.80 18.95 5.36
N SER A 105 5.16 20.03 6.03
CA SER A 105 4.68 20.33 7.38
C SER A 105 4.66 21.83 7.66
N MET A 106 3.82 22.27 8.59
CA MET A 106 3.79 23.66 9.05
C MET A 106 4.70 23.80 10.27
N VAL A 107 5.49 24.87 10.32
CA VAL A 107 6.39 25.15 11.44
C VAL A 107 5.82 26.30 12.26
N HIS A 108 5.72 26.10 13.57
CA HIS A 108 5.37 27.13 14.54
C HIS A 108 6.61 27.94 14.93
N ARG A 109 6.38 29.12 15.50
CA ARG A 109 7.39 30.08 15.95
C ARG A 109 8.32 29.50 17.01
N ASP A 110 7.83 28.58 17.85
CA ASP A 110 8.63 27.85 18.84
C ASP A 110 9.49 26.73 18.22
N GLY A 111 9.46 26.58 16.89
CA GLY A 111 10.16 25.53 16.15
C GLY A 111 9.40 24.20 16.10
N ARG A 112 8.24 24.10 16.76
CA ARG A 112 7.40 22.90 16.70
C ARG A 112 6.90 22.69 15.28
N VAL A 113 6.88 21.43 14.86
CA VAL A 113 6.35 21.04 13.55
C VAL A 113 4.96 20.45 13.72
N SER A 114 3.97 21.09 13.11
CA SER A 114 2.64 20.51 12.91
C SER A 114 2.68 19.55 11.75
N LYS A 115 2.49 18.26 12.05
CA LYS A 115 2.21 17.24 11.04
C LYS A 115 0.84 17.53 10.42
N LEU A 116 0.75 17.38 9.10
CA LEU A 116 -0.50 17.59 8.37
C LEU A 116 -1.33 16.31 8.45
N PRO A 117 -2.57 16.34 8.97
CA PRO A 117 -3.32 15.15 9.39
C PRO A 117 -3.93 14.32 8.24
N MET A 118 -3.42 14.43 7.00
CA MET A 118 -4.10 13.90 5.82
C MET A 118 -3.74 12.46 5.43
N LEU A 119 -2.94 11.74 6.22
CA LEU A 119 -2.81 10.29 6.08
C LEU A 119 -2.31 9.70 7.40
N GLY A 120 -2.98 8.66 7.89
CA GLY A 120 -2.47 7.87 8.99
C GLY A 120 -1.10 7.29 8.60
N ASP A 121 -0.15 7.40 9.52
CA ASP A 121 1.22 6.87 9.47
C ASP A 121 2.30 7.89 9.05
N ASP A 122 3.38 7.93 9.82
CA ASP A 122 4.53 8.88 9.74
C ASP A 122 5.42 8.67 8.49
N ARG A 123 4.87 8.05 7.43
CA ARG A 123 5.63 7.66 6.25
C ARG A 123 5.64 8.79 5.21
N PRO A 124 6.83 9.26 4.79
CA PRO A 124 6.90 10.34 3.80
C PRO A 124 6.45 9.85 2.41
N TRP A 125 5.84 10.73 1.63
CA TRP A 125 5.18 10.44 0.35
C TRP A 125 6.19 10.09 -0.73
N MET A 126 6.11 8.89 -1.31
CA MET A 126 6.88 8.56 -2.50
C MET A 126 6.15 9.06 -3.74
N ARG A 127 6.78 9.93 -4.54
CA ARG A 127 6.20 10.48 -5.76
C ARG A 127 7.21 10.49 -6.91
N THR A 128 6.73 10.21 -8.11
CA THR A 128 7.47 10.51 -9.34
C THR A 128 7.04 11.89 -9.80
N PHE A 129 8.00 12.73 -10.14
CA PHE A 129 7.78 14.03 -10.75
C PHE A 129 8.31 13.99 -12.18
N ASP A 130 7.54 14.51 -13.12
CA ASP A 130 7.87 14.42 -14.54
C ASP A 130 7.45 15.69 -15.26
N VAL A 131 8.42 16.40 -15.85
CA VAL A 131 8.17 17.65 -16.56
C VAL A 131 7.50 17.41 -17.91
N GLU A 132 7.84 16.32 -18.59
CA GLU A 132 7.35 16.01 -19.93
C GLU A 132 5.89 15.55 -19.92
N HIS A 133 5.49 14.79 -18.89
CA HIS A 133 4.14 14.25 -18.74
C HIS A 133 3.20 15.14 -17.93
N GLY A 134 3.64 16.33 -17.51
CA GLY A 134 2.80 17.29 -16.78
C GLY A 134 2.69 17.02 -15.27
N GLU A 135 3.41 16.04 -14.74
CA GLU A 135 3.48 15.68 -13.31
C GLU A 135 4.58 16.46 -12.58
N TRP A 136 4.78 17.73 -12.95
CA TRP A 136 5.84 18.58 -12.40
C TRP A 136 5.48 19.16 -11.03
N SER A 137 4.29 18.92 -10.49
CA SER A 137 3.91 19.41 -9.16
C SER A 137 3.07 18.44 -8.36
N TRP A 138 3.26 18.48 -7.05
CA TRP A 138 2.46 17.75 -6.09
C TRP A 138 2.29 18.57 -4.81
N GLY A 139 1.12 18.50 -4.19
CA GLY A 139 0.84 19.34 -3.04
C GLY A 139 -0.47 19.01 -2.33
N ILE A 140 -0.85 19.93 -1.44
CA ILE A 140 -2.01 19.84 -0.57
C ILE A 140 -2.94 21.00 -0.94
N PRO A 141 -3.99 20.75 -1.73
CA PRO A 141 -4.93 21.79 -2.18
C PRO A 141 -5.71 22.46 -1.05
N SER A 142 -5.92 21.76 0.07
CA SER A 142 -6.59 22.28 1.26
C SER A 142 -5.71 22.08 2.50
N LEU A 143 -4.61 22.83 2.57
CA LEU A 143 -3.63 22.74 3.65
C LEU A 143 -4.26 23.13 4.99
N ILE A 144 -4.94 24.27 5.00
CA ILE A 144 -5.56 24.84 6.20
C ILE A 144 -6.69 25.78 5.80
N GLU A 145 -7.82 25.67 6.49
CA GLU A 145 -8.94 26.60 6.36
C GLU A 145 -8.56 27.98 6.93
N LYS A 146 -8.94 29.06 6.26
CA LYS A 146 -8.52 30.42 6.63
C LYS A 146 -8.91 30.83 8.05
N TYR A 147 -10.06 30.39 8.57
CA TYR A 147 -10.41 30.72 9.96
C TYR A 147 -9.49 30.03 10.98
N LYS A 148 -9.00 28.81 10.68
CA LYS A 148 -7.97 28.13 11.49
C LYS A 148 -6.62 28.84 11.34
N LEU A 149 -6.31 29.25 10.11
CA LEU A 149 -5.07 29.97 9.80
C LEU A 149 -4.98 31.30 10.55
N ARG A 150 -6.07 32.06 10.69
CA ARG A 150 -6.06 33.35 11.43
C ARG A 150 -5.50 33.20 12.85
N HIS A 151 -5.91 32.16 13.57
CA HIS A 151 -5.38 31.89 14.90
C HIS A 151 -3.90 31.46 14.84
N PHE A 152 -3.54 30.64 13.85
CA PHE A 152 -2.15 30.27 13.63
C PHE A 152 -1.26 31.49 13.36
N LEU A 153 -1.62 32.37 12.42
CA LEU A 153 -0.85 33.57 12.08
C LEU A 153 -0.68 34.51 13.27
N TYR A 154 -1.72 34.68 14.09
CA TYR A 154 -1.64 35.49 15.31
C TYR A 154 -0.55 34.98 16.29
N LEU A 155 -0.41 33.67 16.43
CA LEU A 155 0.62 33.06 17.28
C LEU A 155 2.01 33.05 16.62
N ASN A 156 2.08 33.22 15.30
CA ASN A 156 3.27 33.07 14.49
C ASN A 156 3.74 34.36 13.82
N ASP A 157 3.43 35.52 14.43
CA ASP A 157 3.91 36.84 13.96
C ASP A 157 3.53 37.15 12.49
N ASP A 158 2.30 36.79 12.12
CA ASP A 158 1.79 36.88 10.75
C ASP A 158 2.65 36.15 9.70
N SER A 159 3.30 35.07 10.12
CA SER A 159 4.15 34.24 9.26
C SER A 159 3.59 32.82 9.11
N LEU A 160 3.64 32.30 7.88
CA LEU A 160 3.38 30.90 7.59
C LEU A 160 4.66 30.26 7.05
N THR A 161 5.24 29.34 7.83
CA THR A 161 6.43 28.58 7.41
C THR A 161 6.05 27.16 7.00
N ILE A 162 6.39 26.78 5.77
CA ILE A 162 6.27 25.43 5.24
C ILE A 162 7.65 24.77 5.25
N ARG A 163 7.78 23.67 5.97
CA ARG A 163 8.96 22.79 5.93
C ARG A 163 8.73 21.66 4.95
N CYS A 164 9.60 21.57 3.95
CA CYS A 164 9.73 20.45 3.03
C CYS A 164 10.96 19.63 3.37
N VAL A 165 10.78 18.34 3.64
CA VAL A 165 11.87 17.35 3.67
C VAL A 165 11.78 16.53 2.39
N LEU A 166 12.83 16.57 1.59
CA LEU A 166 12.87 15.97 0.27
C LEU A 166 14.05 15.02 0.18
N SER A 167 13.79 13.79 -0.26
CA SER A 167 14.84 12.80 -0.56
C SER A 167 14.74 12.37 -2.03
N ALA A 168 15.71 12.76 -2.85
CA ALA A 168 15.76 12.37 -4.26
C ALA A 168 16.90 11.36 -4.48
N ARG A 169 16.72 10.42 -5.42
CA ARG A 169 17.80 9.50 -5.83
C ARG A 169 18.86 10.24 -6.64
N SER A 170 20.09 9.74 -6.61
CA SER A 170 21.15 10.22 -7.50
C SER A 170 20.74 10.01 -8.98
N PRO A 171 20.80 11.04 -9.84
CA PRO A 171 20.55 10.91 -11.27
C PRO A 171 21.49 9.90 -11.93
N VAL A 172 22.73 9.82 -11.43
CA VAL A 172 23.76 8.88 -11.91
C VAL A 172 23.33 7.43 -11.66
N PHE A 173 22.85 7.12 -10.45
CA PHE A 173 22.35 5.77 -10.14
C PHE A 173 21.01 5.47 -10.81
N ASP A 174 20.14 6.46 -10.95
CA ASP A 174 18.87 6.27 -11.67
C ASP A 174 19.13 5.97 -13.16
N ALA A 175 20.11 6.64 -13.77
CA ALA A 175 20.59 6.34 -15.12
C ALA A 175 21.35 5.00 -15.20
N GLU A 176 22.08 4.60 -14.17
CA GLU A 176 22.75 3.29 -14.13
C GLU A 176 21.75 2.15 -13.95
N LEU A 177 20.68 2.34 -13.15
CA LEU A 177 19.67 1.31 -12.87
C LEU A 177 18.57 1.26 -13.93
N PHE A 178 18.17 2.41 -14.49
CA PHE A 178 17.02 2.56 -15.39
C PHE A 178 17.33 3.31 -16.70
N GLY A 179 18.55 3.84 -16.87
CA GLY A 179 18.94 4.58 -18.07
C GLY A 179 19.16 3.68 -19.30
N PRO A 180 19.47 4.28 -20.46
CA PRO A 180 19.52 3.59 -21.75
C PRO A 180 20.49 2.40 -21.78
N LEU A 181 21.56 2.44 -20.97
CA LEU A 181 22.53 1.35 -20.85
C LEU A 181 21.99 0.10 -20.14
N ASN A 182 20.92 0.24 -19.35
CA ASN A 182 20.31 -0.88 -18.60
C ASN A 182 18.95 -1.33 -19.18
N LYS A 183 18.56 -0.80 -20.36
CA LYS A 183 17.45 -1.35 -21.16
C LYS A 183 17.67 -2.80 -21.61
N ASN A 184 18.90 -3.31 -21.48
CA ASN A 184 19.23 -4.71 -21.74
C ASN A 184 19.07 -5.63 -20.51
N SER A 185 18.68 -5.10 -19.34
CA SER A 185 18.36 -5.92 -18.16
C SER A 185 16.99 -5.66 -17.53
N ALA A 186 16.33 -4.54 -17.83
CA ALA A 186 14.93 -4.31 -17.45
C ALA A 186 13.97 -5.03 -18.41
N GLN A 187 13.95 -6.37 -18.36
CA GLN A 187 12.81 -7.08 -18.94
C GLN A 187 11.54 -6.67 -18.16
N PRO A 188 10.46 -6.26 -18.85
CA PRO A 188 9.17 -6.04 -18.20
C PRO A 188 8.83 -7.25 -17.35
N VAL A 189 8.61 -7.04 -16.05
CA VAL A 189 8.20 -8.12 -15.14
C VAL A 189 6.79 -8.52 -15.55
N LYS A 190 6.70 -9.58 -16.34
CA LYS A 190 5.42 -10.08 -16.83
C LYS A 190 4.72 -10.83 -15.70
N ILE A 191 3.69 -10.20 -15.15
CA ILE A 191 2.78 -10.85 -14.19
C ILE A 191 1.76 -11.62 -15.03
N ASN A 192 1.94 -12.94 -15.13
CA ASN A 192 1.05 -13.79 -15.94
C ASN A 192 -0.18 -14.28 -15.14
N ASP A 193 -0.07 -14.37 -13.82
CA ASP A 193 -1.08 -15.03 -12.96
C ASP A 193 -1.83 -14.02 -12.09
N MET A 194 -2.32 -12.94 -12.73
CA MET A 194 -3.16 -11.95 -12.06
C MET A 194 -4.10 -11.30 -13.06
N ASP A 195 -5.38 -11.25 -12.73
CA ASP A 195 -6.34 -10.50 -13.51
C ASP A 195 -5.99 -9.00 -13.48
N PRO A 196 -6.06 -8.28 -14.62
CA PRO A 196 -5.73 -6.86 -14.69
C PRO A 196 -6.51 -5.99 -13.69
N THR A 197 -7.77 -6.32 -13.42
CA THR A 197 -8.61 -5.55 -12.48
C THR A 197 -8.16 -5.74 -11.03
N ILE A 198 -7.69 -6.94 -10.68
CA ILE A 198 -7.12 -7.25 -9.36
C ILE A 198 -5.76 -6.57 -9.21
N PHE A 199 -4.96 -6.55 -10.28
CA PHE A 199 -3.68 -5.86 -10.28
C PHE A 199 -3.85 -4.34 -10.16
N GLU A 200 -4.83 -3.77 -10.86
CA GLU A 200 -5.22 -2.36 -10.71
C GLU A 200 -5.66 -2.07 -9.28
N GLY A 201 -6.46 -2.95 -8.67
CA GLY A 201 -6.86 -2.81 -7.28
C GLY A 201 -5.71 -2.89 -6.27
N LEU A 202 -4.75 -3.77 -6.53
CA LEU A 202 -3.52 -3.89 -5.74
C LEU A 202 -2.65 -2.64 -5.86
N LEU A 203 -2.47 -2.11 -7.07
CA LEU A 203 -1.74 -0.86 -7.31
C LEU A 203 -2.46 0.33 -6.66
N HIS A 204 -3.78 0.42 -6.82
CA HIS A 204 -4.58 1.47 -6.19
C HIS A 204 -4.38 1.46 -4.66
N PHE A 205 -4.44 0.30 -4.03
CA PHE A 205 -4.16 0.19 -2.59
C PHE A 205 -2.72 0.60 -2.25
N MET A 206 -1.72 0.17 -3.04
CA MET A 206 -0.31 0.52 -2.79
C MET A 206 -0.04 2.03 -2.86
N TYR A 207 -0.76 2.76 -3.71
CA TYR A 207 -0.51 4.19 -3.95
C TYR A 207 -1.49 5.13 -3.24
N ALA A 208 -2.73 4.70 -3.02
CA ALA A 208 -3.81 5.50 -2.43
C ALA A 208 -4.21 5.03 -1.01
N ASP A 209 -3.72 3.87 -0.57
CA ASP A 209 -4.01 3.29 0.74
C ASP A 209 -5.52 3.08 1.00
N SER A 210 -6.28 2.96 -0.08
CA SER A 210 -7.72 2.76 -0.10
C SER A 210 -8.10 1.62 -1.05
N LEU A 211 -9.18 0.93 -0.72
CA LEU A 211 -9.76 -0.07 -1.61
C LEU A 211 -10.41 0.63 -2.82
N PRO A 212 -10.36 0.05 -4.03
CA PRO A 212 -10.99 0.62 -5.21
C PRO A 212 -12.51 0.72 -5.06
N ASP A 213 -13.12 1.80 -5.56
CA ASP A 213 -14.58 2.00 -5.54
C ASP A 213 -15.34 1.08 -6.52
N SER A 214 -14.65 0.43 -7.46
CA SER A 214 -15.21 -0.40 -8.55
C SER A 214 -15.72 -1.79 -8.12
N CYS A 215 -15.91 -2.05 -6.83
CA CYS A 215 -16.40 -3.30 -6.28
C CYS A 215 -17.92 -3.54 -6.51
N ASN A 216 -18.49 -3.25 -7.67
CA ASN A 216 -19.96 -3.30 -7.87
C ASN A 216 -20.37 -4.33 -8.93
N SER A 217 -20.26 -5.61 -8.60
CA SER A 217 -21.20 -6.68 -9.02
C SER A 217 -20.85 -8.04 -8.42
N ASP A 218 -19.57 -8.31 -8.14
CA ASP A 218 -19.06 -9.56 -7.54
C ASP A 218 -18.07 -9.27 -6.40
N GLU A 219 -18.53 -8.62 -5.32
CA GLU A 219 -17.68 -8.19 -4.20
C GLU A 219 -16.83 -9.33 -3.63
N ASN A 220 -17.42 -10.51 -3.41
CA ASN A 220 -16.74 -11.62 -2.74
C ASN A 220 -15.63 -12.24 -3.60
N THR A 221 -15.89 -12.52 -4.87
CA THR A 221 -14.90 -13.13 -5.78
C THR A 221 -13.71 -12.19 -6.02
N THR A 222 -14.00 -10.90 -6.21
CA THR A 222 -12.96 -9.87 -6.36
C THR A 222 -12.12 -9.76 -5.08
N MET A 223 -12.76 -9.75 -3.91
CA MET A 223 -12.07 -9.70 -2.62
C MET A 223 -11.24 -10.97 -2.34
N GLN A 224 -11.72 -12.14 -2.77
CA GLN A 224 -10.96 -13.40 -2.70
C GLN A 224 -9.68 -13.31 -3.53
N HIS A 225 -9.77 -12.89 -4.79
CA HIS A 225 -8.59 -12.74 -5.65
C HIS A 225 -7.63 -11.65 -5.14
N LEU A 226 -8.17 -10.56 -4.60
CA LEU A 226 -7.36 -9.50 -4.00
C LEU A 226 -6.67 -9.96 -2.71
N LEU A 227 -7.30 -10.83 -1.92
CA LEU A 227 -6.67 -11.47 -0.74
C LEU A 227 -5.47 -12.33 -1.16
N VAL A 228 -5.64 -13.17 -2.18
CA VAL A 228 -4.54 -14.01 -2.74
C VAL A 228 -3.40 -13.12 -3.22
N ALA A 229 -3.72 -12.03 -3.93
CA ALA A 229 -2.74 -11.07 -4.40
C ALA A 229 -2.02 -10.37 -3.23
N ALA A 230 -2.76 -9.93 -2.22
CA ALA A 230 -2.20 -9.28 -1.04
C ALA A 230 -1.24 -10.21 -0.29
N ASP A 231 -1.59 -11.48 -0.13
CA ASP A 231 -0.72 -12.47 0.49
C ASP A 231 0.55 -12.73 -0.34
N ARG A 232 0.41 -12.92 -1.66
CA ARG A 232 1.54 -13.11 -2.59
C ARG A 232 2.58 -11.99 -2.53
N TYR A 233 2.12 -10.75 -2.37
CA TYR A 233 2.98 -9.56 -2.34
C TYR A 233 3.28 -9.03 -0.92
N GLY A 234 2.86 -9.74 0.13
CA GLY A 234 3.16 -9.37 1.53
C GLY A 234 2.46 -8.09 2.01
N LEU A 235 1.29 -7.76 1.45
CA LEU A 235 0.50 -6.59 1.81
C LEU A 235 -0.46 -6.91 2.98
N GLU A 236 0.08 -7.03 4.19
CA GLU A 236 -0.65 -7.48 5.39
C GLU A 236 -1.94 -6.68 5.68
N ARG A 237 -1.89 -5.35 5.52
CA ARG A 237 -3.07 -4.50 5.79
C ARG A 237 -4.17 -4.69 4.75
N LEU A 238 -3.81 -4.83 3.47
CA LEU A 238 -4.78 -5.13 2.41
C LEU A 238 -5.45 -6.48 2.68
N ARG A 239 -4.63 -7.48 3.01
CA ARG A 239 -5.10 -8.81 3.38
C ARG A 239 -6.10 -8.76 4.53
N ALA A 240 -5.80 -8.02 5.61
CA ALA A 240 -6.72 -7.89 6.75
C ALA A 240 -8.05 -7.19 6.38
N LEU A 241 -8.02 -6.22 5.47
CA LEU A 241 -9.23 -5.55 4.96
C LEU A 241 -10.07 -6.49 4.10
N CYS A 242 -9.44 -7.29 3.23
CA CYS A 242 -10.12 -8.32 2.45
C CYS A 242 -10.76 -9.36 3.37
N GLU A 243 -10.04 -9.85 4.38
CA GLU A 243 -10.59 -10.77 5.40
C GLU A 243 -11.82 -10.17 6.10
N ALA A 244 -11.77 -8.91 6.51
CA ALA A 244 -12.89 -8.25 7.18
C ALA A 244 -14.12 -8.10 6.28
N LYS A 245 -13.94 -7.78 5.00
CA LYS A 245 -15.05 -7.72 4.03
C LYS A 245 -15.63 -9.10 3.73
N LEU A 246 -14.77 -10.09 3.50
CA LEU A 246 -15.22 -11.47 3.24
C LEU A 246 -15.98 -12.07 4.43
N CYS A 247 -15.62 -11.70 5.67
CA CYS A 247 -16.39 -12.11 6.86
C CYS A 247 -17.81 -11.54 6.89
N GLN A 248 -18.05 -10.37 6.30
CA GLN A 248 -19.37 -9.73 6.25
C GLN A 248 -20.23 -10.28 5.12
N GLY A 249 -19.59 -10.75 4.04
CA GLY A 249 -20.24 -11.21 2.82
C GLY A 249 -20.41 -12.73 2.70
N ILE A 250 -20.18 -13.54 3.74
CA ILE A 250 -20.25 -15.01 3.64
C ILE A 250 -21.65 -15.45 3.18
N ASP A 251 -21.71 -16.18 2.08
CA ASP A 251 -22.94 -16.74 1.54
C ASP A 251 -22.82 -18.26 1.29
N VAL A 252 -23.96 -18.92 1.04
CA VAL A 252 -24.04 -20.38 0.83
C VAL A 252 -23.21 -20.85 -0.37
N GLN A 253 -23.09 -20.04 -1.41
CA GLN A 253 -22.38 -20.39 -2.65
C GLN A 253 -20.87 -20.18 -2.53
N THR A 254 -20.43 -19.19 -1.74
CA THR A 254 -19.03 -18.76 -1.63
C THR A 254 -18.32 -19.23 -0.36
N VAL A 255 -19.04 -19.73 0.65
CA VAL A 255 -18.42 -20.14 1.93
C VAL A 255 -17.37 -21.23 1.77
N ALA A 256 -17.61 -22.21 0.88
CA ALA A 256 -16.68 -23.32 0.68
C ALA A 256 -15.38 -22.87 0.01
N THR A 257 -15.46 -22.00 -1.00
CA THR A 257 -14.28 -21.44 -1.68
C THR A 257 -13.54 -20.46 -0.77
N THR A 258 -14.26 -19.66 0.02
CA THR A 258 -13.68 -18.74 1.02
C THR A 258 -12.94 -19.50 2.13
N LEU A 259 -13.49 -20.61 2.61
CA LEU A 259 -12.86 -21.45 3.63
C LEU A 259 -11.57 -22.10 3.12
N ALA A 260 -11.57 -22.60 1.88
CA ALA A 260 -10.36 -23.16 1.26
C ALA A 260 -9.24 -22.09 1.17
N LEU A 261 -9.59 -20.88 0.75
CA LEU A 261 -8.66 -19.75 0.68
C LEU A 261 -8.16 -19.34 2.06
N ALA A 262 -9.04 -19.30 3.06
CA ALA A 262 -8.67 -18.96 4.42
C ALA A 262 -7.66 -19.95 5.01
N GLU A 263 -7.81 -21.25 4.74
CA GLU A 263 -6.81 -22.25 5.12
C GLU A 263 -5.49 -22.02 4.38
N GLN A 264 -5.54 -21.94 3.04
CA GLN A 264 -4.35 -21.85 2.20
C GLN A 264 -3.46 -20.65 2.55
N HIS A 265 -4.07 -19.53 2.92
CA HIS A 265 -3.36 -18.30 3.25
C HIS A 265 -3.17 -18.09 4.77
N ASN A 266 -3.60 -19.02 5.63
CA ASN A 266 -3.55 -18.90 7.11
C ASN A 266 -4.36 -17.70 7.67
N CYS A 267 -5.56 -17.46 7.14
CA CYS A 267 -6.47 -16.40 7.60
C CYS A 267 -7.39 -16.92 8.72
N GLU A 268 -6.88 -17.05 9.94
CA GLU A 268 -7.58 -17.67 11.08
C GLU A 268 -8.96 -17.06 11.38
N ARG A 269 -9.09 -15.72 11.30
CA ARG A 269 -10.35 -15.02 11.58
C ARG A 269 -11.43 -15.36 10.55
N LEU A 270 -11.05 -15.40 9.28
CA LEU A 270 -11.93 -15.76 8.18
C LEU A 270 -12.29 -17.25 8.24
N LYS A 271 -11.32 -18.12 8.53
CA LYS A 271 -11.51 -19.56 8.72
C LYS A 271 -12.56 -19.84 9.80
N ASP A 272 -12.42 -19.25 10.98
CA ASP A 272 -13.39 -19.44 12.08
C ASP A 272 -14.79 -18.90 11.74
N ALA A 273 -14.87 -17.77 11.02
CA ALA A 273 -16.15 -17.23 10.56
C ALA A 273 -16.86 -18.17 9.57
N CYS A 274 -16.14 -18.71 8.60
CA CYS A 274 -16.67 -19.70 7.65
C CYS A 274 -17.11 -20.99 8.35
N LEU A 275 -16.31 -21.52 9.28
CA LEU A 275 -16.66 -22.73 10.05
C LEU A 275 -17.92 -22.51 10.89
N ARG A 276 -18.07 -21.33 11.51
CA ARG A 276 -19.29 -20.97 12.26
C ARG A 276 -20.52 -20.90 11.36
N PHE A 277 -20.36 -20.36 10.15
CA PHE A 277 -21.45 -20.29 9.17
C PHE A 277 -21.89 -21.69 8.72
N ILE A 278 -20.95 -22.55 8.34
CA ILE A 278 -21.23 -23.94 7.93
C ILE A 278 -21.89 -24.75 9.07
N ALA A 279 -21.42 -24.55 10.31
CA ALA A 279 -21.98 -25.24 11.48
C ALA A 279 -23.38 -24.74 11.90
N SER A 280 -23.89 -23.67 11.28
CA SER A 280 -25.28 -23.25 11.50
C SER A 280 -26.22 -24.21 10.78
N GLY A 281 -27.07 -24.91 11.54
CA GLY A 281 -27.72 -26.15 11.08
C GLY A 281 -28.68 -26.00 9.88
N ASP A 282 -29.08 -24.78 9.52
CA ASP A 282 -30.09 -24.54 8.47
C ASP A 282 -29.47 -24.32 7.08
N VAL A 283 -28.14 -24.13 6.98
CA VAL A 283 -27.43 -23.87 5.71
C VAL A 283 -26.51 -25.01 5.25
N LEU A 284 -26.24 -25.99 6.12
CA LEU A 284 -25.32 -27.09 5.82
C LEU A 284 -25.77 -27.96 4.64
N GLY A 285 -27.06 -28.29 4.55
CA GLY A 285 -27.61 -29.08 3.45
C GLY A 285 -27.37 -28.42 2.09
N PRO A 286 -27.81 -27.16 1.89
CA PRO A 286 -27.54 -26.41 0.67
C PRO A 286 -26.05 -26.27 0.32
N ILE A 287 -25.17 -26.07 1.31
CA ILE A 287 -23.72 -25.94 1.09
C ILE A 287 -23.13 -27.24 0.51
N MET A 288 -23.55 -28.40 1.02
CA MET A 288 -23.03 -29.70 0.57
C MET A 288 -23.38 -30.01 -0.89
N GLU A 289 -24.42 -29.39 -1.44
CA GLU A 289 -24.81 -29.53 -2.85
C GLU A 289 -24.03 -28.60 -3.78
N THR A 290 -23.29 -27.62 -3.26
CA THR A 290 -22.50 -26.69 -4.07
C THR A 290 -21.27 -27.36 -4.67
N ASP A 291 -20.91 -26.96 -5.89
CA ASP A 291 -19.66 -27.41 -6.51
C ASP A 291 -18.43 -26.94 -5.72
N GLY A 292 -18.51 -25.78 -5.05
CA GLY A 292 -17.45 -25.27 -4.17
C GLY A 292 -17.13 -26.22 -3.01
N PHE A 293 -18.15 -26.85 -2.40
CA PHE A 293 -17.93 -27.82 -1.33
C PHE A 293 -17.33 -29.15 -1.84
N ARG A 294 -17.67 -29.56 -3.07
CA ARG A 294 -17.03 -30.71 -3.72
C ARG A 294 -15.53 -30.45 -3.94
N HIS A 295 -15.16 -29.27 -4.43
CA HIS A 295 -13.77 -28.86 -4.60
C HIS A 295 -13.01 -28.74 -3.27
N LEU A 296 -13.67 -28.24 -2.21
CA LEU A 296 -13.10 -28.18 -0.87
C LEU A 296 -12.73 -29.59 -0.36
N LYS A 297 -13.62 -30.57 -0.56
CA LYS A 297 -13.38 -31.97 -0.16
C LYS A 297 -12.18 -32.59 -0.86
N GLU A 298 -11.96 -32.24 -2.12
CA GLU A 298 -10.81 -32.73 -2.91
C GLU A 298 -9.51 -32.00 -2.56
N SER A 299 -9.57 -30.69 -2.28
CA SER A 299 -8.39 -29.85 -2.08
C SER A 299 -7.83 -29.91 -0.66
N CYS A 300 -8.70 -30.04 0.36
CA CYS A 300 -8.31 -29.95 1.77
C CYS A 300 -9.07 -30.96 2.65
N PRO A 301 -8.68 -32.25 2.67
CA PRO A 301 -9.39 -33.27 3.42
C PRO A 301 -9.36 -33.07 4.95
N LEU A 302 -8.31 -32.43 5.49
CA LEU A 302 -8.16 -32.17 6.93
C LEU A 302 -9.19 -31.17 7.47
N ILE A 303 -9.64 -30.21 6.64
CA ILE A 303 -10.67 -29.23 7.02
C ILE A 303 -12.02 -29.92 7.29
N LEU A 304 -12.28 -31.07 6.66
CA LEU A 304 -13.53 -31.82 6.87
C LEU A 304 -13.62 -32.40 8.29
N GLU A 305 -12.48 -32.77 8.88
CA GLU A 305 -12.42 -33.21 10.28
C GLU A 305 -12.74 -32.04 11.21
N GLU A 306 -12.16 -30.86 10.96
CA GLU A 306 -12.45 -29.64 11.73
C GLU A 306 -13.92 -29.19 11.61
N ILE A 307 -14.51 -29.26 10.40
CA ILE A 307 -15.93 -28.97 10.19
C ILE A 307 -16.78 -29.93 11.04
N SER A 308 -16.46 -31.23 11.01
CA SER A 308 -17.19 -32.26 11.76
C SER A 308 -17.11 -32.03 13.28
N GLU A 309 -15.93 -31.64 13.79
CA GLU A 309 -15.74 -31.28 15.19
C GLU A 309 -16.52 -30.02 15.58
N LYS A 310 -16.51 -28.98 14.72
CA LYS A 310 -17.25 -27.74 14.96
C LYS A 310 -18.77 -27.98 14.96
N ILE A 311 -19.27 -28.87 14.10
CA ILE A 311 -20.68 -29.29 14.10
C ILE A 311 -21.03 -30.05 15.40
N ALA A 312 -20.19 -30.98 15.84
CA ALA A 312 -20.41 -31.76 17.06
C ALA A 312 -20.44 -30.88 18.32
N THR A 313 -19.57 -29.87 18.40
CA THR A 313 -19.53 -28.90 19.51
C THR A 313 -20.73 -27.96 19.51
N PHE A 314 -21.23 -27.56 18.34
CA PHE A 314 -22.45 -26.73 18.22
C PHE A 314 -23.73 -27.51 18.53
N GLY A 315 -23.80 -28.79 18.14
CA GLY A 315 -24.91 -29.70 18.49
C GLY A 315 -25.06 -29.95 20.00
N ARG A 316 -23.94 -30.01 20.75
CA ARG A 316 -23.96 -30.08 22.23
C ARG A 316 -24.50 -28.81 22.90
N ARG A 317 -24.32 -27.63 22.30
CA ARG A 317 -24.85 -26.36 22.86
C ARG A 317 -26.36 -26.21 22.67
N ARG A 318 -26.93 -26.75 21.58
CA ARG A 318 -28.40 -26.74 21.34
C ARG A 318 -29.17 -27.61 22.33
N THR A 319 -28.60 -28.73 22.78
CA THR A 319 -29.24 -29.64 23.74
C THR A 319 -29.26 -29.12 25.17
N SER A 320 -28.33 -28.23 25.56
CA SER A 320 -28.33 -27.60 26.90
C SER A 320 -29.30 -26.44 27.06
N VAL A 321 -29.84 -25.87 25.97
CA VAL A 321 -30.75 -24.71 26.01
C VAL A 321 -32.23 -25.13 25.96
N GLN A 322 -32.54 -26.38 25.61
CA GLN A 322 -33.91 -26.91 25.60
C GLN A 322 -34.35 -27.51 26.95
N HIS A 323 -33.55 -27.40 28.00
CA HIS A 323 -33.83 -27.98 29.33
C HIS A 323 -33.91 -26.96 30.48
N LEU A 324 -34.17 -25.68 30.17
CA LEU A 324 -34.53 -24.64 31.14
C LEU A 324 -35.93 -24.10 30.86
#